data_AF-A0A7S2PPH6-F1
#
_entry.id   AF-A0A7S2PPH6-F1
#
_cell.length_a   1.000
_cell.length_b   1.000
_cell.length_c   1.000
_cell.angle_alpha   90.00
_cell.angle_beta   90.00
_cell.angle_gamma   90.00
#
_symmetry.space_group_name_H-M   'P 1'
#
loop_
_entity.id
_entity.type
_entity.pdbx_description
1 polymer ?
#
loop_
_entity_poly.entity_id
_entity_poly.type
_entity_poly.pdbx_seq_one_letter_code
_entity_poly.pdbx_strand_id
1 'polypeptide(L)'
;IDLRSLMLGSEGGLGIIVSAVIKILPLPECKEYESVILPSFQDGLHFMKDVAAMRQFKPASVRLVDNAQFRLGQVLKGEEKGFVSSVTYNMMKLAVSSIYNLKKDSAVSVFITFE
;
A
#
# COMPACT_ATOMS: atom_id res chain seq x y z
N ILE A 1 30.75 6.53 -18.08
CA ILE A 1 30.37 6.79 -16.68
C ILE A 1 29.43 7.98 -16.70
N ASP A 2 28.17 7.83 -16.24
CA ASP A 2 27.23 8.96 -16.11
C ASP A 2 27.47 9.65 -14.77
N LEU A 3 27.94 10.91 -14.77
CA LEU A 3 28.18 11.68 -13.54
C LEU A 3 26.95 11.77 -12.64
N ARG A 4 25.73 11.77 -13.20
CA ARG A 4 24.50 11.80 -12.39
C ARG A 4 24.37 10.52 -11.58
N SER A 5 24.61 9.37 -12.20
CA SER A 5 24.55 8.07 -11.53
C SER A 5 25.60 7.93 -10.43
N LEU A 6 26.73 8.63 -10.56
CA LEU A 6 27.78 8.65 -9.56
C LEU A 6 27.42 9.56 -8.37
N MET A 7 26.77 10.69 -8.64
CA MET A 7 26.33 11.62 -7.59
C MET A 7 25.09 11.12 -6.84
N LEU A 8 24.19 10.41 -7.51
CA LEU A 8 23.03 9.78 -6.87
C LEU A 8 23.49 8.66 -5.93
N GLY A 9 23.11 8.76 -4.65
CA GLY A 9 23.57 7.83 -3.62
C GLY A 9 24.97 8.11 -3.07
N SER A 10 25.58 9.25 -3.41
CA SER A 10 26.88 9.66 -2.85
C SER A 10 26.83 10.04 -1.36
N GLU A 11 25.63 10.27 -0.81
CA GLU A 11 25.41 10.63 0.59
C GLU A 11 26.29 11.80 1.09
N GLY A 12 26.66 12.72 0.19
CA GLY A 12 27.53 13.87 0.47
C GLY A 12 29.04 13.60 0.35
N GLY A 13 29.45 12.36 0.07
CA GLY A 13 30.85 11.97 -0.08
C GLY A 13 31.54 12.52 -1.34
N LEU A 14 30.77 12.97 -2.33
CA LEU A 14 31.29 13.49 -3.60
C LEU A 14 30.99 14.98 -3.82
N GLY A 15 30.42 15.66 -2.82
CA GLY A 15 30.10 17.08 -2.86
C GLY A 15 28.62 17.40 -2.59
N ILE A 16 28.22 18.63 -2.91
CA ILE A 16 26.90 19.19 -2.61
C ILE A 16 26.15 19.46 -3.91
N ILE A 17 24.96 18.87 -4.07
CA ILE A 17 24.05 19.17 -5.18
C ILE A 17 23.28 20.44 -4.83
N VAL A 18 23.52 21.53 -5.56
CA VAL A 18 22.88 22.84 -5.30
C VAL A 18 21.62 23.06 -6.16
N SER A 19 21.55 22.44 -7.34
CA SER A 19 20.40 22.55 -8.25
C SER A 19 20.17 21.27 -9.04
N ALA A 20 18.92 21.03 -9.45
CA ALA A 20 18.54 19.86 -10.25
C ALA A 20 17.37 20.21 -11.18
N VAL A 21 17.38 19.63 -12.38
CA VAL A 21 16.25 19.68 -13.32
C VAL A 21 15.48 18.37 -13.18
N ILE A 22 14.20 18.46 -12.79
CA ILE A 22 13.35 17.31 -12.48
C ILE A 22 12.24 17.22 -13.51
N LYS A 23 11.92 15.99 -13.94
CA LYS A 23 10.75 15.73 -14.78
C LYS A 23 9.48 15.87 -13.96
N ILE A 24 8.55 16.71 -14.41
CA ILE A 24 7.21 16.85 -13.83
C ILE A 24 6.17 16.11 -14.69
N LEU A 25 5.08 15.70 -14.07
CA LEU A 25 3.91 15.09 -14.72
C LEU A 25 2.67 15.97 -14.44
N PRO A 26 1.65 15.96 -15.32
CA PRO A 26 0.36 16.57 -15.02
C PRO A 26 -0.25 16.01 -13.74
N LEU A 27 -1.09 16.80 -13.08
CA LEU A 27 -1.88 16.33 -11.95
C LEU A 27 -2.89 15.28 -12.43
N PRO A 28 -3.01 14.12 -11.74
CA PRO A 28 -4.00 13.11 -12.09
C PRO A 28 -5.42 13.64 -11.84
N GLU A 29 -6.36 13.26 -12.70
CA GLU A 29 -7.77 13.70 -12.62
C GLU A 29 -8.49 13.08 -11.42
N CYS A 30 -8.12 11.85 -11.03
CA CYS A 30 -8.69 11.10 -9.93
C CYS A 30 -7.60 10.33 -9.17
N LYS A 31 -7.85 10.04 -7.89
CA LYS A 31 -7.03 9.13 -7.09
C LYS A 31 -7.93 8.15 -6.36
N GLU A 32 -7.72 6.86 -6.59
CA GLU A 32 -8.52 5.80 -6.00
C GLU A 32 -7.68 4.96 -5.05
N TYR A 33 -8.25 4.63 -3.89
CA TYR A 33 -7.60 3.86 -2.84
C TYR A 33 -8.39 2.59 -2.58
N GLU A 34 -7.73 1.47 -2.81
CA GLU A 34 -8.33 0.14 -2.63
C GLU A 34 -7.52 -0.66 -1.61
N SER A 35 -8.19 -1.60 -0.95
CA SER A 35 -7.51 -2.52 -0.03
C SER A 35 -8.08 -3.92 -0.13
N VAL A 36 -7.18 -4.90 -0.10
CA VAL A 36 -7.51 -6.33 -0.16
C VAL A 36 -6.97 -7.00 1.10
N ILE A 37 -7.75 -7.90 1.69
CA ILE A 37 -7.32 -8.71 2.83
C ILE A 37 -7.04 -10.12 2.33
N LEU A 38 -5.86 -10.65 2.68
CA LEU A 38 -5.40 -11.97 2.24
C LEU A 38 -5.15 -12.88 3.45
N PRO A 39 -5.31 -14.21 3.29
CA PRO A 39 -5.25 -15.16 4.40
C PRO A 39 -3.84 -15.37 4.98
N SER A 40 -2.80 -15.23 4.17
CA SER A 40 -1.42 -15.37 4.61
C SER A 40 -0.48 -14.37 3.91
N PHE A 41 0.67 -14.13 4.52
CA PHE A 41 1.74 -13.34 3.90
C PHE A 41 2.25 -13.96 2.60
N GLN A 42 2.23 -15.30 2.49
CA GLN A 42 2.60 -16.00 1.27
C GLN A 42 1.66 -15.66 0.12
N ASP A 43 0.34 -15.64 0.37
CA ASP A 43 -0.66 -15.23 -0.62
C ASP A 43 -0.47 -13.77 -1.02
N GLY A 44 -0.14 -12.91 -0.04
CA GLY A 44 0.27 -11.53 -0.27
C GLY A 44 1.47 -11.41 -1.21
N LEU A 45 2.50 -12.24 -1.01
CA LEU A 45 3.69 -12.23 -1.86
C LEU A 45 3.37 -12.71 -3.29
N HIS A 46 2.51 -13.73 -3.44
CA HIS A 46 2.03 -14.17 -4.76
C HIS A 46 1.25 -13.05 -5.46
N PHE A 47 0.32 -12.40 -4.75
CA PHE A 47 -0.40 -11.24 -5.27
C PHE A 47 0.54 -10.14 -5.75
N MET A 48 1.56 -9.78 -4.97
CA MET A 48 2.54 -8.76 -5.35
C MET A 48 3.35 -9.16 -6.60
N LYS A 49 3.70 -10.44 -6.73
CA LYS A 49 4.41 -10.96 -7.92
C LYS A 49 3.52 -10.88 -9.17
N ASP A 50 2.26 -11.23 -9.04
CA ASP A 50 1.30 -11.17 -10.15
C ASP A 50 1.09 -9.72 -10.60
N VAL A 51 0.93 -8.78 -9.65
CA VAL A 51 0.85 -7.35 -9.97
C VAL A 51 2.14 -6.83 -10.62
N ALA A 52 3.31 -7.26 -10.14
CA ALA A 52 4.58 -6.86 -10.74
C ALA A 52 4.75 -7.36 -12.19
N ALA A 53 4.16 -8.52 -12.50
CA ALA A 53 4.14 -9.12 -13.82
C ALA A 53 3.16 -8.45 -14.80
N MET A 54 2.17 -7.68 -14.30
CA MET A 54 1.28 -6.88 -15.15
C MET A 54 2.10 -5.85 -15.95
N ARG A 55 1.87 -5.71 -17.26
CA ARG A 55 2.61 -4.75 -18.09
C ARG A 55 2.09 -3.32 -17.97
N GLN A 56 0.85 -3.10 -18.41
CA GLN A 56 0.26 -1.76 -18.56
C GLN A 56 -0.66 -1.36 -17.41
N PHE A 57 -1.13 -2.31 -16.61
CA PHE A 57 -2.11 -2.08 -15.54
C PHE A 57 -1.47 -2.00 -14.15
N LYS A 58 -0.24 -1.48 -14.08
CA LYS A 58 0.41 -1.30 -12.78
C LYS A 58 -0.24 -0.12 -12.06
N PRO A 59 -0.75 -0.31 -10.84
CA PRO A 59 -1.20 0.80 -10.02
C PRO A 59 -0.01 1.70 -9.68
N ALA A 60 -0.31 2.95 -9.29
CA ALA A 60 0.68 3.93 -8.88
C ALA A 60 1.48 3.46 -7.65
N SER A 61 0.82 2.75 -6.72
CA SER A 61 1.46 2.16 -5.55
C SER A 61 0.75 0.89 -5.11
N VAL A 62 1.53 -0.13 -4.70
CA VAL A 62 1.02 -1.29 -3.97
C VAL A 62 1.88 -1.53 -2.75
N ARG A 63 1.25 -1.79 -1.61
CA ARG A 63 1.93 -2.07 -0.35
C ARG A 63 1.32 -3.28 0.32
N LEU A 64 2.11 -4.33 0.46
CA LEU A 64 1.79 -5.48 1.30
C LEU A 64 2.19 -5.16 2.74
N VAL A 65 1.25 -5.33 3.65
CA VAL A 65 1.37 -5.01 5.07
C VAL A 65 1.15 -6.28 5.88
N ASP A 66 2.09 -6.59 6.77
CA ASP A 66 2.00 -7.77 7.62
C ASP A 66 0.88 -7.66 8.67
N ASN A 67 0.63 -8.74 9.42
CA ASN A 67 -0.44 -8.76 10.41
C ASN A 67 -0.24 -7.72 11.53
N ALA A 68 1.00 -7.50 11.97
CA ALA A 68 1.29 -6.59 13.07
C ALA A 68 1.03 -5.13 12.66
N GLN A 69 1.52 -4.74 11.48
CA GLN A 69 1.26 -3.44 10.88
C GLN A 69 -0.22 -3.25 10.55
N PHE A 70 -0.92 -4.30 10.09
CA PHE A 70 -2.37 -4.23 9.85
C PHE A 70 -3.15 -3.98 11.14
N ARG A 71 -2.81 -4.69 12.23
CA ARG A 71 -3.41 -4.45 13.56
C ARG A 71 -3.14 -3.04 14.06
N LEU A 72 -1.90 -2.58 13.92
CA LEU A 72 -1.52 -1.21 14.27
C LEU A 72 -2.38 -0.19 13.51
N GLY A 73 -2.58 -0.38 12.21
CA GLY A 73 -3.44 0.47 11.40
C GLY A 73 -4.90 0.51 11.88
N GLN A 74 -5.44 -0.61 12.37
CA GLN A 74 -6.79 -0.63 12.96
C GLN A 74 -6.84 0.09 14.32
N VAL A 75 -5.80 -0.01 15.15
CA VAL A 75 -5.73 0.70 16.44
C VAL A 75 -5.62 2.22 16.22
N LEU A 76 -4.95 2.64 15.16
CA LEU A 76 -4.79 4.05 14.80
C LEU A 76 -6.04 4.67 14.14
N LYS A 77 -7.05 3.86 13.77
CA LYS A 77 -8.33 4.41 13.33
C LYS A 77 -8.96 5.14 14.51
N GLY A 78 -9.10 6.45 14.38
CA GLY A 78 -9.82 7.26 15.37
C GLY A 78 -11.25 6.75 15.56
N GLU A 79 -11.84 7.04 16.71
CA GLU A 79 -13.23 6.63 17.00
C GLU A 79 -14.18 7.17 15.93
N GLU A 80 -14.87 6.27 15.23
CA GLU A 80 -15.87 6.66 14.26
C GLU A 80 -17.07 7.27 14.98
N LYS A 81 -17.30 8.57 14.77
CA LYS A 81 -18.50 9.26 15.27
C LYS A 81 -19.69 8.94 14.37
N GLY A 82 -20.44 7.89 14.69
CA GLY A 82 -21.73 7.61 14.02
C GLY A 82 -22.26 6.19 14.23
N PHE A 83 -23.57 6.07 14.51
CA PHE A 83 -24.25 4.76 14.63
C PHE A 83 -24.22 3.98 13.31
N VAL A 84 -24.36 4.66 12.17
CA VAL A 84 -24.37 4.05 10.83
C VAL A 84 -23.00 3.48 10.46
N SER A 85 -21.92 4.21 10.75
CA SER A 85 -20.56 3.80 10.39
C SER A 85 -20.11 2.58 11.23
N SER A 86 -20.51 2.54 12.52
CA SER A 86 -20.28 1.40 13.41
C SER A 86 -20.99 0.12 12.94
N VAL A 87 -22.23 0.25 12.43
CA VAL A 87 -22.98 -0.88 11.88
C VAL A 87 -22.33 -1.39 10.59
N THR A 88 -21.93 -0.51 9.67
CA THR A 88 -21.23 -0.90 8.44
C THR A 88 -19.89 -1.57 8.72
N TYR A 89 -19.14 -1.07 9.71
CA TYR A 89 -17.87 -1.65 10.13
C TYR A 89 -18.05 -3.07 10.70
N ASN A 90 -19.05 -3.27 11.57
CA ASN A 90 -19.35 -4.59 12.13
C ASN A 90 -19.83 -5.58 11.06
N MET A 91 -20.62 -5.12 10.09
CA MET A 91 -21.10 -5.96 9.00
C MET A 91 -19.96 -6.37 8.06
N MET A 92 -19.05 -5.44 7.74
CA MET A 92 -17.85 -5.71 6.94
C MET A 92 -16.89 -6.66 7.68
N LYS A 93 -16.71 -6.49 8.99
CA LYS A 93 -15.92 -7.38 9.85
C LYS A 93 -16.50 -8.80 9.90
N LEU A 94 -17.82 -8.93 9.98
CA LEU A 94 -18.51 -10.22 9.95
C LEU A 94 -18.40 -10.89 8.58
N ALA A 95 -18.62 -10.15 7.49
CA ALA A 95 -18.49 -10.65 6.13
C ALA A 95 -17.07 -11.14 5.83
N VAL A 96 -16.04 -10.36 6.21
CA VAL A 96 -14.63 -10.75 6.06
C VAL A 96 -14.30 -12.01 6.87
N SER A 97 -14.82 -12.12 8.11
CA SER A 97 -14.59 -13.32 8.94
C SER A 97 -15.27 -14.57 8.41
N SER A 98 -16.49 -14.43 7.85
CA SER A 98 -17.32 -15.55 7.40
C SER A 98 -16.96 -16.05 6.00
N ILE A 99 -16.49 -15.17 5.11
CA ILE A 99 -16.18 -15.52 3.72
C ILE A 99 -14.77 -16.14 3.59
N TYR A 100 -13.79 -15.66 4.37
CA TYR A 100 -12.39 -16.03 4.16
C TYR A 100 -11.80 -16.97 5.22
N ASN A 101 -12.59 -17.42 6.21
CA ASN A 101 -12.15 -18.30 7.30
C ASN A 101 -10.77 -17.89 7.89
N LEU A 102 -10.56 -16.57 7.98
CA LEU A 102 -9.25 -15.98 8.21
C LEU A 102 -8.80 -16.27 9.64
N LYS A 103 -7.65 -16.93 9.77
CA LYS A 103 -6.93 -16.91 11.05
C LYS A 103 -6.50 -15.46 11.31
N LYS A 104 -7.04 -14.86 12.37
CA LYS A 104 -6.76 -13.46 12.78
C LYS A 104 -5.27 -13.16 12.95
N ASP A 105 -4.45 -14.16 13.23
CA ASP A 105 -3.00 -14.02 13.40
C ASP A 105 -2.21 -14.05 12.08
N SER A 106 -2.75 -14.64 11.01
CA SER A 106 -2.03 -14.76 9.73
C SER A 106 -2.50 -13.79 8.65
N ALA A 107 -3.68 -13.17 8.85
CA ALA A 107 -4.26 -12.28 7.86
C ALA A 107 -3.34 -11.07 7.59
N VAL A 108 -3.17 -10.73 6.31
CA VAL A 108 -2.38 -9.60 5.84
C VAL A 108 -3.26 -8.69 4.99
N SER A 109 -2.82 -7.46 4.77
CA SER A 109 -3.56 -6.51 3.93
C SER A 109 -2.66 -5.93 2.85
N VAL A 110 -3.23 -5.74 1.66
CA VAL A 110 -2.59 -5.05 0.55
C VAL A 110 -3.33 -3.76 0.30
N PHE A 111 -2.62 -2.64 0.29
CA PHE A 111 -3.15 -1.33 -0.10
C PHE A 111 -2.72 -1.01 -1.52
N ILE A 112 -3.67 -0.57 -2.33
CA ILE A 112 -3.48 -0.28 -3.75
C ILE A 112 -3.91 1.17 -4.00
N THR A 113 -3.11 1.91 -4.76
CA THR A 113 -3.43 3.30 -5.14
C THR A 113 -3.34 3.43 -6.65
N PHE A 114 -4.39 3.98 -7.24
CA PHE A 114 -4.46 4.35 -8.65
C PHE A 114 -4.49 5.87 -8.78
N GLU A 115 -3.84 6.39 -9.83
CA GLU A 115 -3.83 7.79 -10.21
C GLU A 115 -3.72 7.92 -11.74
#